data_AF-A0A0F5JBN1-F1
#
_entry.id   AF-A0A0F5JBN1-F1
#
_cell.length_a   1.000
_cell.length_b   1.000
_cell.length_c   1.000
_cell.angle_alpha   90.00
_cell.angle_beta   90.00
_cell.angle_gamma   90.00
#
_symmetry.space_group_name_H-M   'P 1'
#
loop_
_entity.id
_entity.type
_entity.pdbx_description
1 polymer ?
#
loop_
_entity_poly.entity_id
_entity_poly.type
_entity_poly.pdbx_seq_one_letter_code
_entity_poly.pdbx_strand_id
1 'polypeptide(L)'
;MDGTAANILNDGRIVNKEIAVALKRAAAKIRVSTAYTNGFSASTGGTMTKKLFQYVTNASVLENGSPVVPQLQSMSGFTGITPGTGTDKIIVYSYPNDWSLRKQNETYLIVNIPATGPDGTEYAQNYYKVPVNFRLPADDTANPSEEQEAERNAIYRLERNHLYDITVLIDQPGSPTPETAKEISANYTIEDWTTKEILVSVEGFNFIYVEDTDIKLPNSTKFTTTFQSSTPDVEISDITVNGQAIENGNAGVFINNTQGVKTGDIIIISALPENFVAKEIAFTVKNGVGLTQEVKVLQYPALYIGSDISADAPGGSQGQNNNKMFVIGSFVADFSSLPDPDEFDEDFGAGYTHYAANPALGKSYAEYIRNNAVLGNPLTDSNGQTIDTEENNRRISPRLMLASQHGVTTADSYLNSRAKCESYVENDATTNETYSDWRMPTLAEVYLIDVLQNIKVAEVKKILEGSWYWSARASSTVQFMDPRVGNTASFNPKHSSVRCVRDVKF
;
A
#
# COMPACT_ATOMS: atom_id res chain seq x y z
N MET A 1 17.97 30.52 3.45
CA MET A 1 17.85 29.74 2.21
C MET A 1 16.37 29.71 1.89
N ASP A 2 16.00 30.10 0.68
CA ASP A 2 14.62 30.29 0.27
C ASP A 2 14.38 29.69 -1.10
N GLY A 3 13.35 28.87 -1.21
CA GLY A 3 12.94 28.25 -2.46
C GLY A 3 11.44 28.05 -2.49
N THR A 4 10.87 28.20 -3.67
CA THR A 4 9.45 27.99 -3.93
C THR A 4 9.31 26.95 -5.04
N ALA A 5 8.35 26.06 -4.90
CA ALA A 5 7.98 25.10 -5.95
C ALA A 5 6.46 25.10 -6.09
N ALA A 6 5.96 25.33 -7.30
CA ALA A 6 4.54 25.32 -7.62
C ALA A 6 4.18 23.96 -8.24
N ASN A 7 3.92 22.96 -7.40
CA ASN A 7 3.52 21.62 -7.86
C ASN A 7 2.10 21.27 -7.37
N ILE A 8 1.30 20.69 -8.26
CA ILE A 8 -0.01 20.11 -7.93
C ILE A 8 0.25 18.70 -7.36
N LEU A 9 0.12 18.57 -6.04
CA LEU A 9 0.44 17.34 -5.31
C LEU A 9 -0.70 16.32 -5.30
N ASN A 10 -1.92 16.72 -5.70
CA ASN A 10 -3.10 15.86 -5.67
C ASN A 10 -3.84 15.85 -7.02
N ASP A 11 -3.24 15.20 -8.02
CA ASP A 11 -3.80 14.99 -9.36
C ASP A 11 -4.39 13.57 -9.55
N GLY A 12 -4.61 12.83 -8.46
CA GLY A 12 -5.15 11.47 -8.49
C GLY A 12 -4.17 10.39 -8.94
N ARG A 13 -2.88 10.71 -9.12
CA ARG A 13 -1.82 9.73 -9.47
C ARG A 13 -0.88 9.50 -8.30
N ILE A 14 -0.81 8.26 -7.80
CA ILE A 14 0.12 7.85 -6.75
C ILE A 14 1.43 7.43 -7.42
N VAL A 15 2.30 8.41 -7.64
CA VAL A 15 3.67 8.22 -8.16
C VAL A 15 4.63 9.10 -7.38
N ASN A 16 5.90 8.69 -7.29
CA ASN A 16 6.95 9.54 -6.73
C ASN A 16 7.04 10.83 -7.56
N LYS A 17 6.76 11.96 -6.92
CA LYS A 17 6.92 13.29 -7.51
C LYS A 17 8.17 13.94 -6.95
N GLU A 18 9.16 14.11 -7.80
CA GLU A 18 10.33 14.90 -7.45
C GLU A 18 9.96 16.40 -7.46
N ILE A 19 10.18 17.06 -6.33
CA ILE A 19 9.98 18.51 -6.20
C ILE A 19 11.36 19.15 -6.13
N ALA A 20 11.82 19.68 -7.26
CA ALA A 20 13.01 20.52 -7.28
C ALA A 20 12.70 21.84 -6.58
N VAL A 21 13.23 22.05 -5.38
CA VAL A 21 13.17 23.33 -4.67
C VAL A 21 14.53 24.02 -4.81
N ALA A 22 14.59 25.03 -5.68
CA ALA A 22 15.78 25.85 -5.83
C ALA A 22 15.94 26.76 -4.60
N LEU A 23 16.92 26.49 -3.75
CA LEU A 23 17.23 27.32 -2.58
C LEU A 23 18.23 28.42 -2.96
N LYS A 24 17.87 29.69 -2.73
CA LYS A 24 18.80 30.82 -2.86
C LYS A 24 19.47 31.15 -1.51
N ARG A 25 20.71 31.64 -1.55
CA ARG A 25 21.40 32.17 -0.37
C ARG A 25 20.83 33.54 0.01
N ALA A 26 20.76 33.83 1.31
CA ALA A 26 20.35 35.15 1.78
C ALA A 26 21.46 36.20 1.64
N ALA A 27 22.73 35.78 1.60
CA ALA A 27 23.89 36.66 1.48
C ALA A 27 24.39 36.73 0.03
N ALA A 28 25.15 37.79 -0.26
CA ALA A 28 26.01 37.92 -1.43
C ALA A 28 27.43 37.49 -1.08
N LYS A 29 28.17 36.97 -2.07
CA LYS A 29 29.60 36.71 -1.97
C LYS A 29 30.37 37.76 -2.76
N ILE A 30 31.37 38.37 -2.13
CA ILE A 30 32.25 39.33 -2.78
C ILE A 30 33.63 38.72 -2.82
N ARG A 31 34.21 38.65 -4.01
CA ARG A 31 35.56 38.14 -4.26
C ARG A 31 36.37 39.23 -4.92
N VAL A 32 37.52 39.55 -4.35
CA VAL A 32 38.46 40.51 -4.92
C VAL A 32 39.76 39.79 -5.23
N SER A 33 40.21 39.90 -6.48
CA SER A 33 41.50 39.46 -6.97
C SER A 33 42.28 40.63 -7.54
N THR A 34 43.59 40.49 -7.66
CA THR A 34 44.47 41.56 -8.13
C THR A 34 45.10 41.19 -9.47
N ALA A 35 45.24 42.18 -10.35
CA ALA A 35 46.08 42.12 -11.53
C ALA A 35 46.96 43.37 -11.57
N TYR A 36 48.17 43.23 -12.10
CA TYR A 36 49.15 44.32 -12.16
C TYR A 36 49.40 44.71 -13.61
N THR A 37 49.42 46.02 -13.87
CA THR A 37 49.67 46.61 -15.20
C THR A 37 50.64 47.78 -15.07
N ASN A 38 51.01 48.43 -16.18
CA ASN A 38 51.95 49.56 -16.20
C ASN A 38 53.30 49.32 -15.48
N GLY A 39 53.79 48.07 -15.51
CA GLY A 39 55.07 47.69 -14.90
C GLY A 39 55.04 47.53 -13.38
N PHE A 40 53.86 47.54 -12.75
CA PHE A 40 53.71 47.13 -11.36
C PHE A 40 53.80 45.60 -11.20
N SER A 41 54.22 45.14 -10.02
CA SER A 41 54.20 43.73 -9.64
C SER A 41 53.86 43.54 -8.17
N ALA A 42 53.47 42.32 -7.79
CA ALA A 42 53.28 41.97 -6.38
C ALA A 42 54.59 42.12 -5.58
N SER A 43 54.51 42.66 -4.37
CA SER A 43 55.66 42.76 -3.47
C SER A 43 56.06 41.40 -2.91
N THR A 44 57.37 41.12 -2.83
CA THR A 44 57.91 39.85 -2.35
C THR A 44 57.71 39.75 -0.83
N GLY A 45 56.71 38.98 -0.38
CA GLY A 45 56.40 38.78 1.05
C GLY A 45 55.36 39.74 1.63
N GLY A 46 54.80 40.65 0.83
CA GLY A 46 53.68 41.48 1.23
C GLY A 46 52.39 40.66 1.39
N THR A 47 51.65 40.86 2.49
CA THR A 47 50.34 40.23 2.69
C THR A 47 49.22 41.23 2.45
N MET A 48 48.23 40.84 1.65
CA MET A 48 47.04 41.66 1.45
C MET A 48 46.19 41.67 2.72
N THR A 49 45.72 42.85 3.10
CA THR A 49 44.75 43.01 4.18
C THR A 49 43.53 43.76 3.69
N LYS A 50 42.37 43.50 4.29
CA LYS A 50 41.10 44.10 3.89
C LYS A 50 40.26 44.55 5.07
N LYS A 51 39.42 45.55 4.81
CA LYS A 51 38.38 46.05 5.71
C LYS A 51 37.12 46.34 4.90
N LEU A 52 36.02 45.68 5.23
CA LEU A 52 34.71 45.86 4.59
C LEU A 52 33.94 46.95 5.32
N PHE A 53 33.38 47.89 4.55
CA PHE A 53 32.60 49.02 5.03
C PHE A 53 31.15 48.93 4.56
N GLN A 54 30.26 49.38 5.42
CA GLN A 54 28.81 49.49 5.18
C GLN A 54 28.18 48.19 4.68
N TYR A 55 28.65 47.06 5.21
CA TYR A 55 28.02 45.78 4.95
C TYR A 55 26.80 45.60 5.83
N VAL A 56 25.83 44.86 5.32
CA VAL A 56 24.56 44.63 6.01
C VAL A 56 24.67 43.35 6.82
N THR A 57 24.19 43.41 8.06
CA THR A 57 24.26 42.30 9.05
C THR A 57 22.95 41.55 9.26
N ASN A 58 21.86 42.05 8.67
CA ASN A 58 20.52 41.48 8.79
C ASN A 58 19.81 41.43 7.42
N ALA A 59 18.99 40.41 7.19
CA ALA A 59 18.12 40.33 6.03
C ALA A 59 16.91 39.44 6.33
N SER A 60 15.86 39.57 5.52
CA SER A 60 14.79 38.57 5.50
C SER A 60 15.34 37.22 5.05
N VAL A 61 14.96 36.16 5.76
CA VAL A 61 15.34 34.78 5.41
C VAL A 61 14.79 34.40 4.03
N LEU A 62 13.61 34.91 3.68
CA LEU A 62 12.92 34.70 2.41
C LEU A 62 13.01 35.94 1.51
N GLU A 63 13.26 35.78 0.21
CA GLU A 63 13.30 36.87 -0.79
C GLU A 63 12.01 37.69 -0.81
N ASN A 64 10.86 37.03 -0.67
CA ASN A 64 9.54 37.66 -0.58
C ASN A 64 9.02 37.81 0.87
N GLY A 65 9.90 37.72 1.86
CA GLY A 65 9.52 37.93 3.27
C GLY A 65 9.33 39.41 3.62
N SER A 66 8.96 39.68 4.87
CA SER A 66 8.77 41.06 5.35
C SER A 66 10.02 41.92 5.10
N PRO A 67 9.88 43.15 4.58
CA PRO A 67 11.01 44.06 4.39
C PRO A 67 11.76 44.29 5.70
N VAL A 68 13.09 44.17 5.66
CA VAL A 68 13.96 44.43 6.81
C VAL A 68 14.78 45.69 6.52
N VAL A 69 14.80 46.62 7.47
CA VAL A 69 15.66 47.81 7.36
C VAL A 69 17.13 47.39 7.51
N PRO A 70 17.99 47.66 6.51
CA PRO A 70 19.40 47.25 6.55
C PRO A 70 20.17 47.91 7.70
N GLN A 71 20.87 47.09 8.50
CA GLN A 71 21.80 47.54 9.53
C GLN A 71 23.23 47.53 8.98
N LEU A 72 23.70 48.71 8.58
CA LEU A 72 25.04 48.94 8.06
C LEU A 72 26.07 48.91 9.18
N GLN A 73 27.11 48.11 9.00
CA GLN A 73 28.26 48.03 9.88
C GLN A 73 29.55 48.15 9.08
N SER A 74 30.65 48.45 9.77
CA SER A 74 32.00 48.41 9.22
C SER A 74 32.87 47.56 10.12
N MET A 75 33.81 46.82 9.53
CA MET A 75 34.73 46.00 10.30
C MET A 75 35.52 46.90 11.27
N SER A 76 35.91 46.39 12.43
CA SER A 76 36.67 47.17 13.42
C SER A 76 38.10 47.47 12.94
N GLY A 77 38.74 46.51 12.27
CA GLY A 77 40.12 46.62 11.78
C GLY A 77 40.36 45.87 10.47
N PHE A 78 41.59 45.99 9.97
CA PHE A 78 42.05 45.24 8.81
C PHE A 78 42.31 43.78 9.19
N THR A 79 41.91 42.87 8.32
CA THR A 79 42.15 41.43 8.46
C THR A 79 42.98 40.91 7.30
N GLY A 80 43.83 39.90 7.49
CA GLY A 80 44.54 39.24 6.38
C GLY A 80 43.60 38.41 5.51
N ILE A 81 44.05 37.93 4.35
CA ILE A 81 43.29 37.02 3.46
C ILE A 81 42.78 35.76 4.18
N THR A 82 41.70 35.18 3.68
CA THR A 82 41.06 33.99 4.29
C THR A 82 41.93 32.75 4.06
N PRO A 83 42.26 31.94 5.08
CA PRO A 83 43.06 30.73 4.90
C PRO A 83 42.41 29.76 3.89
N GLY A 84 43.19 29.22 2.94
CA GLY A 84 42.73 28.22 1.97
C GLY A 84 42.14 28.75 0.66
N THR A 85 42.12 30.08 0.42
CA THR A 85 41.54 30.67 -0.81
C THR A 85 42.54 31.03 -1.91
N GLY A 86 43.82 30.67 -1.74
CA GLY A 86 44.94 31.21 -2.53
C GLY A 86 45.50 32.50 -1.89
N THR A 87 46.78 32.81 -2.12
CA THR A 87 47.46 33.99 -1.57
C THR A 87 47.03 35.31 -2.24
N ASP A 88 46.18 35.24 -3.25
CA ASP A 88 45.83 36.29 -4.21
C ASP A 88 44.35 36.71 -4.16
N LYS A 89 43.53 36.14 -3.25
CA LYS A 89 42.08 36.37 -3.23
C LYS A 89 41.54 36.78 -1.87
N ILE A 90 40.75 37.85 -1.86
CA ILE A 90 39.95 38.30 -0.72
C ILE A 90 38.52 37.80 -0.92
N ILE A 91 37.95 37.15 0.11
CA ILE A 91 36.55 36.74 0.12
C ILE A 91 35.87 37.35 1.34
N VAL A 92 34.77 38.06 1.11
CA VAL A 92 33.88 38.58 2.15
C VAL A 92 32.42 38.34 1.78
N TYR A 93 31.54 38.46 2.76
CA TYR A 93 30.10 38.28 2.60
C TYR A 93 29.36 39.47 3.20
N SER A 94 28.24 39.82 2.59
CA SER A 94 27.30 40.81 3.12
C SER A 94 25.88 40.38 2.78
N TYR A 95 24.93 40.75 3.63
CA TYR A 95 23.52 40.70 3.24
C TYR A 95 23.20 41.80 2.21
N PRO A 96 22.04 41.72 1.52
CA PRO A 96 21.68 42.66 0.48
C PRO A 96 21.62 44.09 1.00
N ASN A 97 22.09 45.02 0.18
CA ASN A 97 22.13 46.44 0.50
C ASN A 97 21.71 47.23 -0.74
N ASP A 98 20.86 48.23 -0.57
CA ASP A 98 20.42 49.13 -1.65
C ASP A 98 20.81 50.56 -1.26
N TRP A 99 21.70 51.15 -2.06
CA TRP A 99 22.19 52.52 -1.87
C TRP A 99 21.80 53.43 -3.03
N SER A 100 20.81 53.05 -3.85
CA SER A 100 20.36 53.86 -4.99
C SER A 100 19.86 55.24 -4.57
N LEU A 101 19.23 55.33 -3.39
CA LEU A 101 18.70 56.57 -2.81
C LEU A 101 19.73 57.36 -1.99
N ARG A 102 20.73 56.69 -1.42
CA ARG A 102 21.75 57.29 -0.54
C ARG A 102 23.12 56.73 -0.87
N LYS A 103 23.84 57.38 -1.81
CA LYS A 103 25.19 56.98 -2.23
C LYS A 103 26.17 56.82 -1.05
N GLN A 104 25.96 57.55 0.04
CA GLN A 104 26.83 57.41 1.23
C GLN A 104 26.75 56.02 1.86
N ASN A 105 25.71 55.22 1.61
CA ASN A 105 25.50 53.88 2.18
C ASN A 105 26.15 52.76 1.35
N GLU A 106 26.94 53.10 0.33
CA GLU A 106 27.62 52.15 -0.56
C GLU A 106 28.43 51.10 0.21
N THR A 107 28.27 49.82 -0.13
CA THR A 107 29.15 48.77 0.37
C THR A 107 30.45 48.78 -0.42
N TYR A 108 31.59 48.95 0.27
CA TYR A 108 32.92 48.98 -0.36
C TYR A 108 33.98 48.33 0.53
N LEU A 109 35.10 47.93 -0.08
CA LEU A 109 36.28 47.48 0.65
C LEU A 109 37.36 48.55 0.62
N ILE A 110 38.11 48.67 1.71
CA ILE A 110 39.47 49.20 1.65
C ILE A 110 40.42 48.02 1.72
N VAL A 111 41.31 47.92 0.73
CA VAL A 111 42.28 46.84 0.59
C VAL A 111 43.69 47.42 0.61
N ASN A 112 44.57 46.84 1.42
CA ASN A 112 46.01 47.08 1.35
C ASN A 112 46.62 46.05 0.40
N ILE A 113 47.19 46.48 -0.71
CA ILE A 113 47.80 45.61 -1.72
C ILE A 113 49.26 46.01 -1.91
N PRO A 114 50.19 45.39 -1.15
CA PRO A 114 51.62 45.66 -1.32
C PRO A 114 52.09 45.40 -2.75
N ALA A 115 52.79 46.36 -3.34
CA ALA A 115 53.22 46.32 -4.73
C ALA A 115 54.61 46.95 -4.93
N THR A 116 55.29 46.56 -6.00
CA THR A 116 56.53 47.19 -6.48
C THR A 116 56.23 47.93 -7.77
N GLY A 117 56.64 49.21 -7.85
CA GLY A 117 56.46 50.05 -9.03
C GLY A 117 57.48 49.77 -10.15
N PRO A 118 57.28 50.34 -11.35
CA PRO A 118 58.16 50.15 -12.51
C PRO A 118 59.60 50.68 -12.30
N ASP A 119 59.79 51.57 -11.34
CA ASP A 119 61.08 52.13 -10.90
C ASP A 119 61.75 51.30 -9.79
N GLY A 120 61.13 50.20 -9.35
CA GLY A 120 61.59 49.37 -8.24
C GLY A 120 61.18 49.88 -6.85
N THR A 121 60.39 50.96 -6.76
CA THR A 121 59.92 51.49 -5.48
C THR A 121 58.92 50.52 -4.84
N GLU A 122 59.14 50.16 -3.57
CA GLU A 122 58.23 49.31 -2.80
C GLU A 122 57.15 50.12 -2.08
N TYR A 123 55.90 49.73 -2.29
CA TYR A 123 54.72 50.28 -1.61
C TYR A 123 54.17 49.23 -0.65
N ALA A 124 54.72 49.16 0.57
CA ALA A 124 54.28 48.20 1.59
C ALA A 124 52.90 48.53 2.20
N GLN A 125 52.60 49.83 2.33
CA GLN A 125 51.29 50.37 2.70
C GLN A 125 50.70 51.05 1.48
N ASN A 126 49.75 50.38 0.84
CA ASN A 126 49.24 50.73 -0.47
C ASN A 126 47.73 50.47 -0.53
N TYR A 127 46.97 51.45 -0.03
CA TYR A 127 45.54 51.33 0.22
C TYR A 127 44.71 51.83 -0.97
N TYR A 128 43.74 50.99 -1.36
CA TYR A 128 42.75 51.28 -2.40
C TYR A 128 41.33 51.11 -1.88
N LYS A 129 40.42 51.98 -2.31
CA LYS A 129 38.97 51.82 -2.15
C LYS A 129 38.44 51.02 -3.35
N VAL A 130 37.78 49.91 -3.07
CA VAL A 130 37.18 49.00 -4.06
C VAL A 130 35.66 49.03 -3.87
N PRO A 131 34.91 49.74 -4.72
CA PRO A 131 33.46 49.65 -4.69
C PRO A 131 33.02 48.23 -5.07
N VAL A 132 31.98 47.70 -4.43
CA VAL A 132 31.57 46.30 -4.67
C VAL A 132 30.77 46.14 -5.95
N ASN A 133 30.06 47.19 -6.36
CA ASN A 133 29.28 47.19 -7.59
C ASN A 133 29.40 48.57 -8.24
N PHE A 134 30.18 48.65 -9.31
CA PHE A 134 30.40 49.88 -10.06
C PHE A 134 30.02 49.68 -11.52
N ARG A 135 28.74 49.89 -11.81
CA ARG A 135 28.32 50.31 -13.14
C ARG A 135 27.99 51.79 -13.00
N LEU A 136 28.85 52.67 -13.50
CA LEU A 136 28.43 54.04 -13.70
C LEU A 136 27.52 54.06 -14.93
N PRO A 137 26.34 54.70 -14.87
CA PRO A 137 25.68 55.16 -16.07
C PRO A 137 26.68 56.03 -16.86
N ALA A 138 26.63 56.00 -18.19
CA ALA A 138 27.56 56.76 -19.04
C ALA A 138 27.55 58.28 -18.77
N ASP A 139 26.57 58.79 -18.01
CA ASP A 139 26.41 60.20 -17.66
C ASP A 139 25.71 60.35 -16.27
N ASP A 140 26.47 60.34 -15.16
CA ASP A 140 25.97 60.57 -13.78
C ASP A 140 25.74 62.08 -13.56
N THR A 141 24.74 62.64 -14.23
CA THR A 141 24.40 64.07 -14.13
C THR A 141 23.55 64.36 -12.88
N ALA A 142 23.58 65.60 -12.40
CA ALA A 142 22.80 66.04 -11.23
C ALA A 142 21.27 65.96 -11.44
N ASN A 143 20.80 65.87 -12.69
CA ASN A 143 19.39 65.81 -13.08
C ASN A 143 19.16 64.68 -14.12
N PRO A 144 19.11 63.43 -13.68
CA PRO A 144 18.95 62.30 -14.57
C PRO A 144 17.51 62.16 -15.10
N SER A 145 17.37 61.63 -16.31
CA SER A 145 16.08 61.16 -16.85
C SER A 145 15.54 59.94 -16.09
N GLU A 146 14.25 59.63 -16.28
CA GLU A 146 13.60 58.45 -15.69
C GLU A 146 14.30 57.14 -16.08
N GLU A 147 14.79 57.02 -17.31
CA GLU A 147 15.55 55.85 -17.78
C GLU A 147 16.90 55.74 -17.06
N GLN A 148 17.63 56.85 -16.91
CA GLN A 148 18.88 56.89 -16.15
C GLN A 148 18.64 56.57 -14.67
N GLU A 149 17.49 56.95 -14.11
CA GLU A 149 17.10 56.62 -12.74
C GLU A 149 16.75 55.14 -12.58
N ALA A 150 16.06 54.54 -13.56
CA ALA A 150 15.81 53.11 -13.59
C ALA A 150 17.12 52.29 -13.69
N GLU A 151 18.06 52.72 -14.54
CA GLU A 151 19.39 52.10 -14.65
C GLU A 151 20.18 52.22 -13.34
N ARG A 152 20.24 53.42 -12.73
CA ARG A 152 20.88 53.63 -11.41
C ARG A 152 20.26 52.76 -10.33
N ASN A 153 18.93 52.66 -10.29
CA ASN A 153 18.21 51.84 -9.33
C ASN A 153 18.55 50.35 -9.51
N ALA A 154 18.73 49.87 -10.74
CA ALA A 154 19.10 48.49 -11.00
C ALA A 154 20.54 48.14 -10.60
N ILE A 155 21.47 49.10 -10.57
CA ILE A 155 22.90 48.83 -10.41
C ILE A 155 23.50 49.27 -9.06
N TYR A 156 22.90 50.20 -8.31
CA TYR A 156 23.40 50.64 -7.00
C TYR A 156 22.91 49.78 -5.83
N ARG A 157 23.17 48.47 -5.96
CA ARG A 157 22.75 47.48 -4.97
C ARG A 157 23.70 46.30 -4.91
N LEU A 158 23.70 45.65 -3.75
CA LEU A 158 24.24 44.33 -3.52
C LEU A 158 23.07 43.35 -3.35
N GLU A 159 23.02 42.32 -4.18
CA GLU A 159 21.88 41.41 -4.27
C GLU A 159 22.17 40.06 -3.61
N ARG A 160 21.14 39.47 -2.99
CA ARG A 160 21.25 38.13 -2.38
C ARG A 160 21.60 37.10 -3.46
N ASN A 161 22.27 36.02 -3.06
CA ASN A 161 22.58 34.90 -3.95
C ASN A 161 23.36 35.27 -5.22
N HIS A 162 24.16 36.35 -5.17
CA HIS A 162 25.06 36.73 -6.25
C HIS A 162 26.53 36.64 -5.80
N LEU A 163 27.39 36.29 -6.75
CA LEU A 163 28.84 36.38 -6.65
C LEU A 163 29.28 37.64 -7.40
N TYR A 164 29.87 38.57 -6.66
CA TYR A 164 30.56 39.74 -7.20
C TYR A 164 32.05 39.39 -7.30
N ASP A 165 32.51 38.98 -8.48
CA ASP A 165 33.92 38.69 -8.75
C ASP A 165 34.60 39.93 -9.36
N ILE A 166 35.47 40.54 -8.56
CA ILE A 166 36.09 41.83 -8.80
C ILE A 166 37.58 41.61 -9.04
N THR A 167 38.10 42.09 -10.16
CA THR A 167 39.55 42.10 -10.45
C THR A 167 40.04 43.53 -10.42
N VAL A 168 40.77 43.93 -9.39
CA VAL A 168 41.34 45.28 -9.28
C VAL A 168 42.62 45.36 -10.11
N LEU A 169 42.76 46.44 -10.88
CA LEU A 169 43.91 46.66 -11.76
C LEU A 169 44.87 47.64 -11.09
N ILE A 170 46.03 47.16 -10.64
CA ILE A 170 47.07 47.98 -10.03
C ILE A 170 47.96 48.57 -11.12
N ASP A 171 47.76 49.84 -11.42
CA ASP A 171 48.48 50.58 -12.47
C ASP A 171 49.16 51.87 -11.97
N GLN A 172 48.92 52.23 -10.71
CA GLN A 172 49.45 53.42 -10.05
C GLN A 172 49.53 53.22 -8.52
N PRO A 173 50.36 54.00 -7.80
CA PRO A 173 50.44 53.93 -6.34
C PRO A 173 49.13 54.37 -5.68
N GLY A 174 48.66 53.57 -4.73
CA GLY A 174 47.55 53.86 -3.83
C GLY A 174 47.93 54.89 -2.75
N SER A 175 47.23 54.85 -1.62
CA SER A 175 47.55 55.72 -0.49
C SER A 175 48.43 55.03 0.56
N PRO A 176 49.33 55.74 1.25
CA PRO A 176 50.03 55.22 2.43
C PRO A 176 49.12 55.09 3.66
N THR A 177 47.93 55.72 3.68
CA THR A 177 46.98 55.60 4.81
C THR A 177 45.59 55.18 4.36
N PRO A 178 44.85 54.39 5.17
CA PRO A 178 43.53 53.91 4.79
C PRO A 178 42.47 55.01 4.71
N GLU A 179 42.60 56.12 5.46
CA GLU A 179 41.64 57.24 5.45
C GLU A 179 41.66 58.02 4.14
N THR A 180 42.75 57.93 3.39
CA THR A 180 42.95 58.62 2.10
C THR A 180 43.08 57.62 0.95
N ALA A 181 42.57 56.39 1.13
CA ALA A 181 42.60 55.33 0.12
C ALA A 181 42.05 55.82 -1.22
N LYS A 182 42.78 55.54 -2.30
CA LYS A 182 42.39 55.95 -3.65
C LYS A 182 41.39 54.96 -4.23
N GLU A 183 40.31 55.45 -4.82
CA GLU A 183 39.39 54.57 -5.56
C GLU A 183 40.09 54.01 -6.80
N ILE A 184 39.93 52.71 -7.04
CA ILE A 184 40.67 51.99 -8.09
C ILE A 184 39.72 51.44 -9.17
N SER A 185 40.19 51.44 -10.41
CA SER A 185 39.51 50.76 -11.51
C SER A 185 39.55 49.24 -11.33
N ALA A 186 38.42 48.59 -11.63
CA ALA A 186 38.29 47.14 -11.53
C ALA A 186 37.36 46.60 -12.62
N ASN A 187 37.56 45.33 -12.96
CA ASN A 187 36.64 44.56 -13.79
C ASN A 187 35.66 43.80 -12.90
N TYR A 188 34.37 43.86 -13.22
CA TYR A 188 33.29 43.25 -12.43
C TYR A 188 32.61 42.15 -13.24
N THR A 189 32.53 40.96 -12.67
CA THR A 189 31.64 39.89 -13.14
C THR A 189 30.64 39.61 -12.03
N ILE A 190 29.35 39.78 -12.33
CA ILE A 190 28.26 39.45 -11.39
C ILE A 190 27.60 38.19 -11.92
N GLU A 191 27.69 37.13 -11.12
CA GLU A 191 27.16 35.81 -11.47
C GLU A 191 26.14 35.37 -10.41
N ASP A 192 25.18 34.54 -10.81
CA ASP A 192 24.39 33.79 -9.84
C ASP A 192 25.33 32.97 -8.94
N TRP A 193 25.15 33.07 -7.64
CA TRP A 193 25.90 32.26 -6.69
C TRP A 193 25.29 30.87 -6.65
N THR A 194 25.56 30.10 -7.70
CA THR A 194 24.96 28.78 -7.93
C THR A 194 25.18 27.84 -6.76
N THR A 195 24.16 27.03 -6.49
CA THR A 195 24.15 26.00 -5.46
C THR A 195 24.89 24.77 -5.98
N LYS A 196 25.65 24.10 -5.10
CA LYS A 196 25.73 22.64 -5.20
C LYS A 196 24.30 22.16 -5.00
N GLU A 197 23.73 21.43 -5.95
CA GLU A 197 22.49 20.71 -5.69
C GLU A 197 22.69 19.85 -4.46
N ILE A 198 22.06 20.23 -3.35
CA ILE A 198 21.91 19.32 -2.22
C ILE A 198 20.69 18.51 -2.61
N LEU A 199 20.93 17.30 -3.13
CA LEU A 199 19.95 16.24 -3.10
C LEU A 199 19.61 15.99 -1.62
N VAL A 200 18.58 16.66 -1.12
CA VAL A 200 17.94 16.27 0.12
C VAL A 200 17.12 15.04 -0.22
N SER A 201 17.78 13.88 -0.22
CA SER A 201 17.12 12.61 -0.02
C SER A 201 16.52 12.67 1.39
N VAL A 202 15.26 13.05 1.51
CA VAL A 202 14.45 12.56 2.62
C VAL A 202 14.52 11.04 2.46
N GLU A 203 15.18 10.34 3.40
CA GLU A 203 15.13 8.88 3.44
C GLU A 203 13.67 8.49 3.25
N GLY A 204 13.38 7.84 2.11
CA GLY A 204 12.03 7.43 1.79
C GLY A 204 11.49 6.66 2.98
N PHE A 205 10.31 7.04 3.47
CA PHE A 205 9.65 6.33 4.56
C PHE A 205 9.73 4.83 4.26
N ASN A 206 10.18 4.03 5.22
CA ASN A 206 10.19 2.58 5.01
C ASN A 206 8.75 2.10 4.96
N PHE A 207 8.41 1.33 3.93
CA PHE A 207 7.07 0.75 3.78
C PHE A 207 7.14 -0.61 3.09
N ILE A 208 6.13 -1.42 3.37
CA ILE A 208 5.71 -2.56 2.55
C ILE A 208 4.20 -2.43 2.40
N TYR A 209 3.71 -2.62 1.18
CA TYR A 209 2.31 -2.59 0.84
C TYR A 209 2.02 -3.76 -0.09
N VAL A 210 0.95 -4.49 0.19
CA VAL A 210 0.38 -5.55 -0.64
C VAL A 210 -1.04 -5.12 -0.98
N GLU A 211 -1.39 -5.19 -2.27
CA GLU A 211 -2.68 -4.72 -2.78
C GLU A 211 -3.85 -5.51 -2.18
N ASP A 212 -3.77 -6.85 -2.21
CA ASP A 212 -4.80 -7.73 -1.67
C ASP A 212 -4.28 -8.49 -0.44
N THR A 213 -4.81 -8.15 0.75
CA THR A 213 -4.48 -8.85 2.00
C THR A 213 -5.57 -9.79 2.51
N ASP A 214 -6.80 -9.68 2.00
CA ASP A 214 -7.92 -10.57 2.32
C ASP A 214 -8.52 -11.08 1.01
N ILE A 215 -8.02 -12.23 0.57
CA ILE A 215 -8.29 -12.82 -0.74
C ILE A 215 -9.30 -13.95 -0.58
N LYS A 216 -10.40 -13.88 -1.32
CA LYS A 216 -11.34 -15.00 -1.47
C LYS A 216 -11.11 -15.67 -2.82
N LEU A 217 -10.81 -16.97 -2.80
CA LEU A 217 -10.46 -17.74 -3.99
C LEU A 217 -11.50 -18.85 -4.24
N PRO A 218 -12.66 -18.53 -4.83
CA PRO A 218 -13.71 -19.50 -5.10
C PRO A 218 -13.36 -20.40 -6.28
N ASN A 219 -13.25 -21.71 -6.03
CA ASN A 219 -12.97 -22.74 -7.03
C ASN A 219 -11.82 -22.38 -8.01
N SER A 220 -10.77 -21.75 -7.50
CA SER A 220 -9.60 -21.38 -8.28
C SER A 220 -8.34 -21.84 -7.58
N THR A 221 -7.32 -22.22 -8.35
CA THR A 221 -6.04 -22.69 -7.87
C THR A 221 -4.93 -21.64 -7.93
N LYS A 222 -5.23 -20.46 -8.49
CA LYS A 222 -4.24 -19.40 -8.70
C LYS A 222 -4.82 -18.02 -8.43
N PHE A 223 -4.04 -17.21 -7.74
CA PHE A 223 -4.29 -15.77 -7.58
C PHE A 223 -2.97 -15.00 -7.75
N THR A 224 -3.04 -13.81 -8.33
CA THR A 224 -1.89 -12.90 -8.41
C THR A 224 -2.30 -11.58 -7.79
N THR A 225 -1.53 -11.12 -6.79
CA THR A 225 -1.62 -9.75 -6.23
C THR A 225 -0.32 -9.02 -6.46
N THR A 226 -0.25 -7.73 -6.16
CA THR A 226 0.96 -6.92 -6.31
C THR A 226 1.48 -6.44 -4.96
N PHE A 227 2.79 -6.19 -4.89
CA PHE A 227 3.42 -5.54 -3.75
C PHE A 227 4.17 -4.28 -4.17
N GLN A 228 4.30 -3.33 -3.24
CA GLN A 228 5.18 -2.18 -3.32
C GLN A 228 5.99 -2.07 -2.02
N SER A 229 7.29 -1.80 -2.14
CA SER A 229 8.21 -1.81 -1.01
C SER A 229 9.25 -0.70 -1.12
N SER A 230 9.70 -0.17 0.02
CA SER A 230 10.81 0.77 0.07
C SER A 230 12.16 0.13 -0.34
N THR A 231 12.28 -1.20 -0.18
CA THR A 231 13.47 -2.00 -0.52
C THR A 231 13.18 -3.09 -1.55
N PRO A 232 14.14 -3.46 -2.41
CA PRO A 232 13.96 -4.50 -3.43
C PRO A 232 13.96 -5.94 -2.86
N ASP A 233 14.48 -6.13 -1.65
CA ASP A 233 14.56 -7.43 -0.99
C ASP A 233 13.21 -7.74 -0.33
N VAL A 234 12.28 -8.33 -1.08
CA VAL A 234 10.98 -8.78 -0.55
C VAL A 234 10.96 -10.29 -0.47
N GLU A 235 10.59 -10.82 0.69
CA GLU A 235 10.53 -12.25 0.99
C GLU A 235 9.14 -12.66 1.50
N ILE A 236 8.78 -13.92 1.23
CA ILE A 236 7.58 -14.56 1.76
C ILE A 236 8.00 -15.49 2.90
N SER A 237 7.31 -15.41 4.03
CA SER A 237 7.62 -16.17 5.24
C SER A 237 6.34 -16.52 6.02
N ASP A 238 6.48 -17.30 7.10
CA ASP A 238 5.40 -17.63 8.03
C ASP A 238 4.13 -18.19 7.37
N ILE A 239 4.30 -19.07 6.38
CA ILE A 239 3.19 -19.67 5.66
C ILE A 239 2.48 -20.67 6.59
N THR A 240 1.17 -20.51 6.73
CA THR A 240 0.30 -21.42 7.47
C THR A 240 -0.86 -21.88 6.60
N VAL A 241 -1.32 -23.11 6.83
CA VAL A 241 -2.53 -23.68 6.23
C VAL A 241 -3.41 -24.20 7.35
N ASN A 242 -4.64 -23.70 7.46
CA ASN A 242 -5.59 -24.00 8.54
C ASN A 242 -4.95 -23.84 9.94
N GLY A 243 -4.14 -22.80 10.11
CA GLY A 243 -3.41 -22.50 11.35
C GLY A 243 -2.16 -23.35 11.62
N GLN A 244 -1.81 -24.30 10.75
CA GLN A 244 -0.59 -25.11 10.86
C GLN A 244 0.53 -24.53 10.00
N ALA A 245 1.72 -24.33 10.57
CA ALA A 245 2.89 -23.85 9.83
C ALA A 245 3.38 -24.89 8.81
N ILE A 246 3.74 -24.43 7.60
CA ILE A 246 4.25 -25.26 6.53
C ILE A 246 5.48 -24.62 5.86
N GLU A 247 6.28 -25.44 5.19
CA GLU A 247 7.27 -24.95 4.24
C GLU A 247 6.61 -24.67 2.88
N ASN A 248 7.11 -23.67 2.16
CA ASN A 248 6.60 -23.31 0.84
C ASN A 248 6.77 -24.49 -0.15
N GLY A 249 5.71 -24.84 -0.87
CA GLY A 249 5.65 -26.03 -1.74
C GLY A 249 5.00 -27.25 -1.07
N ASN A 250 4.77 -27.23 0.24
CA ASN A 250 4.06 -28.30 0.96
C ASN A 250 2.56 -28.03 1.05
N ALA A 251 1.78 -29.05 1.44
CA ALA A 251 0.32 -29.01 1.54
C ALA A 251 -0.41 -28.49 0.27
N GLY A 252 0.25 -28.62 -0.89
CA GLY A 252 -0.23 -28.15 -2.18
C GLY A 252 -0.26 -26.62 -2.33
N VAL A 253 0.46 -25.87 -1.48
CA VAL A 253 0.55 -24.40 -1.52
C VAL A 253 1.95 -23.99 -1.97
N PHE A 254 2.02 -23.11 -2.96
CA PHE A 254 3.25 -22.53 -3.48
C PHE A 254 3.08 -21.03 -3.72
N ILE A 255 3.87 -20.22 -3.02
CA ILE A 255 3.78 -18.75 -3.06
C ILE A 255 5.13 -18.20 -3.53
N ASN A 256 5.13 -17.41 -4.59
CA ASN A 256 6.35 -16.80 -5.10
C ASN A 256 6.15 -15.31 -5.37
N ASN A 257 7.17 -14.50 -5.13
CA ASN A 257 7.16 -13.08 -5.44
C ASN A 257 8.25 -12.71 -6.45
N THR A 258 8.03 -11.63 -7.21
CA THR A 258 9.08 -11.06 -8.08
C THR A 258 10.27 -10.60 -7.22
N GLN A 259 11.47 -11.06 -7.57
CA GLN A 259 12.69 -10.84 -6.78
C GLN A 259 13.44 -9.59 -7.23
N GLY A 260 14.13 -8.93 -6.29
CA GLY A 260 15.05 -7.82 -6.56
C GLY A 260 14.39 -6.54 -7.08
N VAL A 261 13.08 -6.37 -6.85
CA VAL A 261 12.30 -5.23 -7.33
C VAL A 261 11.52 -4.59 -6.19
N LYS A 262 11.32 -3.27 -6.27
CA LYS A 262 10.49 -2.52 -5.30
C LYS A 262 8.99 -2.63 -5.59
N THR A 263 8.63 -3.10 -6.78
CA THR A 263 7.25 -3.34 -7.21
C THR A 263 7.23 -4.60 -8.05
N GLY A 264 6.33 -5.51 -7.71
CA GLY A 264 6.24 -6.80 -8.39
C GLY A 264 4.99 -7.56 -7.99
N ASP A 265 4.90 -8.79 -8.48
CA ASP A 265 3.75 -9.64 -8.26
C ASP A 265 4.04 -10.65 -7.15
N ILE A 266 2.99 -11.06 -6.45
CA ILE A 266 2.94 -12.24 -5.60
C ILE A 266 1.98 -13.22 -6.27
N ILE A 267 2.49 -14.36 -6.67
CA ILE A 267 1.73 -15.44 -7.30
C ILE A 267 1.49 -16.52 -6.25
N ILE A 268 0.21 -16.76 -5.97
CA ILE A 268 -0.27 -17.76 -5.03
C ILE A 268 -0.84 -18.90 -5.85
N ILE A 269 -0.28 -20.10 -5.67
CA ILE A 269 -0.77 -21.34 -6.28
C ILE A 269 -1.17 -22.26 -5.14
N SER A 270 -2.42 -22.75 -5.14
CA SER A 270 -2.91 -23.69 -4.14
C SER A 270 -3.82 -24.73 -4.77
N ALA A 271 -3.56 -26.02 -4.51
CA ALA A 271 -4.48 -27.09 -4.87
C ALA A 271 -5.84 -26.92 -4.17
N LEU A 272 -6.95 -27.25 -4.85
CA LEU A 272 -8.28 -27.19 -4.22
C LEU A 272 -8.35 -28.19 -3.04
N PRO A 273 -9.02 -27.84 -1.93
CA PRO A 273 -9.24 -28.79 -0.85
C PRO A 273 -10.23 -29.89 -1.27
N GLU A 274 -9.90 -31.15 -0.99
CA GLU A 274 -10.71 -32.32 -1.37
C GLU A 274 -11.74 -32.71 -0.29
N ASN A 275 -11.58 -32.19 0.94
CA ASN A 275 -12.48 -32.46 2.07
C ASN A 275 -13.75 -31.58 2.07
N PHE A 276 -13.99 -30.83 1.00
CA PHE A 276 -15.11 -29.90 0.85
C PHE A 276 -15.14 -28.76 1.88
N VAL A 277 -14.09 -28.55 2.68
CA VAL A 277 -14.02 -27.44 3.64
C VAL A 277 -13.16 -26.32 3.05
N ALA A 278 -13.45 -25.07 3.39
CA ALA A 278 -12.60 -23.96 3.00
C ALA A 278 -11.18 -24.14 3.55
N LYS A 279 -10.17 -23.88 2.71
CA LYS A 279 -8.77 -23.88 3.09
C LYS A 279 -8.35 -22.45 3.41
N GLU A 280 -7.91 -22.21 4.64
CA GLU A 280 -7.33 -20.94 5.06
C GLU A 280 -5.82 -20.99 4.89
N ILE A 281 -5.26 -20.02 4.16
CA ILE A 281 -3.82 -19.85 3.99
C ILE A 281 -3.46 -18.46 4.50
N ALA A 282 -2.45 -18.35 5.34
CA ALA A 282 -1.91 -17.05 5.74
C ALA A 282 -0.39 -17.03 5.54
N PHE A 283 0.17 -15.89 5.16
CA PHE A 283 1.61 -15.70 5.01
C PHE A 283 2.02 -14.25 5.24
N THR A 284 3.29 -14.06 5.57
CA THR A 284 3.89 -12.74 5.80
C THR A 284 4.73 -12.33 4.59
N VAL A 285 4.44 -11.14 4.06
CA VAL A 285 5.29 -10.44 3.10
C VAL A 285 6.22 -9.51 3.88
N LYS A 286 7.52 -9.71 3.78
CA LYS A 286 8.52 -8.95 4.53
C LYS A 286 9.50 -8.26 3.59
N ASN A 287 9.92 -7.04 3.91
CA ASN A 287 10.93 -6.32 3.15
C ASN A 287 12.32 -6.34 3.82
N GLY A 288 13.35 -5.86 3.13
CA GLY A 288 14.75 -5.89 3.56
C GLY A 288 15.07 -5.07 4.81
N VAL A 289 14.18 -4.15 5.22
CA VAL A 289 14.26 -3.42 6.49
C VAL A 289 13.43 -4.04 7.61
N GLY A 290 12.81 -5.19 7.36
CA GLY A 290 12.06 -5.97 8.35
C GLY A 290 10.61 -5.53 8.57
N LEU A 291 10.05 -4.66 7.72
CA LEU A 291 8.62 -4.36 7.76
C LEU A 291 7.84 -5.51 7.13
N THR A 292 6.66 -5.78 7.70
CA THR A 292 5.84 -6.95 7.35
C THR A 292 4.40 -6.55 7.05
N GLN A 293 3.76 -7.30 6.17
CA GLN A 293 2.32 -7.28 5.97
C GLN A 293 1.79 -8.71 5.84
N GLU A 294 0.74 -9.01 6.59
CA GLU A 294 0.06 -10.30 6.58
C GLU A 294 -0.94 -10.36 5.42
N VAL A 295 -0.97 -11.49 4.72
CA VAL A 295 -1.94 -11.80 3.67
C VAL A 295 -2.69 -13.06 4.06
N LYS A 296 -4.01 -13.02 3.96
CA LYS A 296 -4.93 -14.13 4.21
C LYS A 296 -5.65 -14.50 2.93
N VAL A 297 -5.72 -15.79 2.66
CA VAL A 297 -6.39 -16.36 1.50
C VAL A 297 -7.37 -17.41 1.99
N LEU A 298 -8.65 -17.21 1.69
CA LEU A 298 -9.69 -18.19 1.95
C LEU A 298 -10.09 -18.84 0.62
N GLN A 299 -9.60 -20.06 0.41
CA GLN A 299 -9.83 -20.82 -0.80
C GLN A 299 -11.01 -21.78 -0.61
N TYR A 300 -11.98 -21.72 -1.52
CA TYR A 300 -13.14 -22.59 -1.50
C TYR A 300 -13.06 -23.65 -2.61
N PRO A 301 -13.39 -24.91 -2.33
CA PRO A 301 -13.64 -25.90 -3.37
C PRO A 301 -14.91 -25.55 -4.18
N ALA A 302 -15.12 -26.24 -5.30
CA ALA A 302 -16.32 -26.10 -6.13
C ALA A 302 -17.60 -26.24 -5.29
N LEU A 303 -17.70 -27.36 -4.58
CA LEU A 303 -18.70 -27.65 -3.58
C LEU A 303 -18.04 -27.51 -2.21
N TYR A 304 -18.59 -26.65 -1.35
CA TYR A 304 -18.06 -26.39 -0.01
C TYR A 304 -19.12 -26.69 1.06
N ILE A 305 -18.62 -27.07 2.23
CA ILE A 305 -19.38 -27.46 3.40
C ILE A 305 -18.87 -26.62 4.57
N GLY A 306 -19.81 -25.98 5.25
CA GLY A 306 -19.62 -25.43 6.59
C GLY A 306 -20.72 -25.95 7.51
N SER A 307 -20.75 -25.45 8.74
CA SER A 307 -21.84 -25.76 9.66
C SER A 307 -22.03 -24.69 10.69
N ASP A 308 -23.28 -24.45 11.05
CA ASP A 308 -23.67 -23.76 12.28
C ASP A 308 -24.08 -24.80 13.33
N ILE A 309 -24.31 -24.36 14.57
CA ILE A 309 -24.65 -25.25 15.69
C ILE A 309 -26.07 -24.96 16.16
N SER A 310 -26.91 -25.97 16.19
CA SER A 310 -28.25 -25.88 16.76
C SER A 310 -28.20 -25.64 18.27
N ALA A 311 -28.94 -24.64 18.74
CA ALA A 311 -29.22 -24.41 20.15
C ALA A 311 -30.31 -25.36 20.69
N ASP A 312 -31.08 -25.99 19.80
CA ASP A 312 -32.16 -26.89 20.18
C ASP A 312 -31.65 -28.31 20.40
N ALA A 313 -32.29 -29.04 21.33
CA ALA A 313 -31.89 -30.40 21.64
C ALA A 313 -32.17 -31.35 20.46
N PRO A 314 -31.28 -32.31 20.17
CA PRO A 314 -31.49 -33.28 19.11
C PRO A 314 -32.72 -34.15 19.44
N GLY A 315 -33.56 -34.40 18.44
CA GLY A 315 -34.83 -35.10 18.62
C GLY A 315 -34.75 -36.63 18.50
N GLY A 316 -33.58 -37.19 18.17
CA GLY A 316 -33.45 -38.61 17.81
C GLY A 316 -33.12 -39.52 19.00
N SER A 317 -33.64 -40.75 18.98
CA SER A 317 -33.65 -41.66 20.13
C SER A 317 -32.59 -42.78 20.08
N GLN A 318 -31.79 -42.86 19.01
CA GLN A 318 -30.82 -43.95 18.76
C GLN A 318 -29.38 -43.42 18.58
N GLY A 319 -28.93 -42.56 19.48
CA GLY A 319 -27.57 -41.96 19.39
C GLY A 319 -27.43 -40.89 18.31
N GLN A 320 -28.56 -40.35 17.87
CA GLN A 320 -28.70 -39.31 16.84
C GLN A 320 -28.54 -37.91 17.47
N ASN A 321 -27.31 -37.56 17.84
CA ASN A 321 -27.01 -36.40 18.67
C ASN A 321 -26.20 -35.30 17.96
N ASN A 322 -26.14 -35.32 16.62
CA ASN A 322 -25.43 -34.30 15.85
C ASN A 322 -26.24 -32.99 15.79
N ASN A 323 -25.73 -31.95 16.46
CA ASN A 323 -26.34 -30.62 16.49
C ASN A 323 -25.89 -29.71 15.35
N LYS A 324 -25.09 -30.19 14.39
CA LYS A 324 -24.65 -29.37 13.26
C LYS A 324 -25.80 -29.12 12.27
N MET A 325 -26.01 -27.86 11.93
CA MET A 325 -26.77 -27.44 10.76
C MET A 325 -25.79 -27.26 9.61
N PHE A 326 -25.62 -28.28 8.77
CA PHE A 326 -24.64 -28.23 7.68
C PHE A 326 -25.07 -27.25 6.60
N VAL A 327 -24.15 -26.37 6.18
CA VAL A 327 -24.34 -25.43 5.09
C VAL A 327 -23.54 -25.94 3.89
N ILE A 328 -24.24 -26.41 2.87
CA ILE A 328 -23.66 -26.92 1.64
C ILE A 328 -23.87 -25.88 0.55
N GLY A 329 -22.78 -25.35 -0.01
CA GLY A 329 -22.84 -24.37 -1.09
C GLY A 329 -21.98 -24.76 -2.28
N SER A 330 -22.29 -24.19 -3.45
CA SER A 330 -21.49 -24.37 -4.65
C SER A 330 -21.25 -23.04 -5.35
N PHE A 331 -19.99 -22.78 -5.71
CA PHE A 331 -19.60 -21.57 -6.47
C PHE A 331 -19.67 -21.77 -7.98
N VAL A 332 -19.77 -23.02 -8.44
CA VAL A 332 -19.83 -23.35 -9.86
C VAL A 332 -21.02 -24.25 -10.16
N ALA A 333 -21.65 -24.02 -11.30
CA ALA A 333 -22.73 -24.87 -11.80
C ALA A 333 -22.17 -26.15 -12.45
N ASP A 334 -21.21 -26.79 -11.78
CA ASP A 334 -20.54 -28.00 -12.24
C ASP A 334 -20.37 -28.97 -11.06
N PHE A 335 -21.08 -30.09 -11.15
CA PHE A 335 -20.99 -31.17 -10.18
C PHE A 335 -20.16 -32.35 -10.69
N SER A 336 -19.55 -32.26 -11.88
CA SER A 336 -18.86 -33.38 -12.55
C SER A 336 -17.72 -33.99 -11.74
N SER A 337 -17.12 -33.22 -10.82
CA SER A 337 -16.05 -33.65 -9.92
C SER A 337 -16.53 -34.26 -8.60
N LEU A 338 -17.85 -34.37 -8.37
CA LEU A 338 -18.38 -35.03 -7.17
C LEU A 338 -17.95 -36.51 -7.19
N PRO A 339 -17.18 -36.99 -6.18
CA PRO A 339 -16.71 -38.36 -6.15
C PRO A 339 -17.84 -39.33 -5.82
N ASP A 340 -17.63 -40.60 -6.17
CA ASP A 340 -18.51 -41.67 -5.71
C ASP A 340 -18.31 -41.87 -4.18
N PRO A 341 -19.37 -42.22 -3.42
CA PRO A 341 -19.25 -42.56 -2.01
C PRO A 341 -18.26 -43.72 -1.77
N ASP A 342 -17.45 -43.62 -0.72
CA ASP A 342 -16.37 -44.55 -0.38
C ASP A 342 -16.32 -44.89 1.13
N GLU A 343 -17.31 -44.45 1.90
CA GLU A 343 -17.49 -44.75 3.30
C GLU A 343 -18.74 -45.63 3.50
N PHE A 344 -18.54 -46.90 3.84
CA PHE A 344 -19.60 -47.88 4.13
C PHE A 344 -19.22 -48.82 5.28
N ASP A 345 -18.12 -48.52 5.95
CA ASP A 345 -17.50 -49.35 6.98
C ASP A 345 -17.12 -48.51 8.22
N GLU A 346 -17.75 -47.35 8.40
CA GLU A 346 -17.49 -46.47 9.53
C GLU A 346 -17.89 -47.10 10.87
N ASP A 347 -17.04 -46.95 11.89
CA ASP A 347 -17.38 -47.40 13.23
C ASP A 347 -18.45 -46.48 13.86
N PHE A 348 -19.66 -47.02 14.02
CA PHE A 348 -20.78 -46.34 14.66
C PHE A 348 -20.79 -46.45 16.19
N GLY A 349 -19.79 -47.09 16.78
CA GLY A 349 -19.71 -47.37 18.20
C GLY A 349 -20.54 -48.57 18.64
N ALA A 350 -20.32 -49.02 19.88
CA ALA A 350 -20.93 -50.23 20.42
C ALA A 350 -22.48 -50.18 20.39
N GLY A 351 -23.09 -51.18 19.74
CA GLY A 351 -24.54 -51.33 19.64
C GLY A 351 -25.18 -50.78 18.37
N TYR A 352 -24.39 -50.22 17.44
CA TYR A 352 -24.86 -49.71 16.16
C TYR A 352 -24.08 -50.35 15.00
N THR A 353 -24.78 -50.71 13.93
CA THR A 353 -24.19 -51.32 12.73
C THR A 353 -24.89 -50.78 11.49
N HIS A 354 -24.20 -50.80 10.35
CA HIS A 354 -24.81 -50.62 9.04
C HIS A 354 -25.94 -51.66 8.84
N TYR A 355 -27.16 -51.21 8.55
CA TYR A 355 -28.29 -52.14 8.38
C TYR A 355 -28.38 -52.70 6.96
N ALA A 356 -27.98 -51.93 5.95
CA ALA A 356 -28.09 -52.31 4.54
C ALA A 356 -27.26 -51.40 3.61
N ALA A 357 -25.95 -51.32 3.81
CA ALA A 357 -25.08 -50.55 2.92
C ALA A 357 -25.22 -51.01 1.46
N ASN A 358 -25.43 -50.07 0.55
CA ASN A 358 -25.65 -50.31 -0.88
C ASN A 358 -24.76 -49.38 -1.72
N PRO A 359 -23.47 -49.74 -1.92
CA PRO A 359 -22.53 -48.92 -2.68
C PRO A 359 -22.95 -48.67 -4.13
N ALA A 360 -23.66 -49.61 -4.76
CA ALA A 360 -24.15 -49.45 -6.12
C ALA A 360 -25.22 -48.34 -6.21
N LEU A 361 -26.08 -48.24 -5.19
CA LEU A 361 -27.05 -47.15 -5.09
C LEU A 361 -26.34 -45.80 -4.90
N GLY A 362 -25.34 -45.74 -4.01
CA GLY A 362 -24.56 -44.52 -3.79
C GLY A 362 -23.88 -44.01 -5.04
N LYS A 363 -23.26 -44.93 -5.80
CA LYS A 363 -22.70 -44.61 -7.12
C LYS A 363 -23.74 -44.07 -8.08
N SER A 364 -24.93 -44.68 -8.14
CA SER A 364 -26.02 -44.19 -9.00
C SER A 364 -26.47 -42.76 -8.65
N TYR A 365 -26.42 -42.38 -7.37
CA TYR A 365 -26.80 -41.03 -6.92
C TYR A 365 -25.73 -40.01 -7.29
N ALA A 366 -24.45 -40.32 -7.08
CA ALA A 366 -23.35 -39.47 -7.55
C ALA A 366 -23.38 -39.30 -9.08
N GLU A 367 -23.59 -40.37 -9.84
CA GLU A 367 -23.78 -40.32 -11.29
C GLU A 367 -25.01 -39.48 -11.71
N TYR A 368 -26.13 -39.60 -10.99
CA TYR A 368 -27.30 -38.78 -11.25
C TYR A 368 -26.99 -37.29 -11.07
N ILE A 369 -26.33 -36.92 -9.97
CA ILE A 369 -25.97 -35.53 -9.66
C ILE A 369 -25.03 -34.97 -10.72
N ARG A 370 -23.95 -35.69 -11.05
CA ARG A 370 -22.99 -35.30 -12.09
C ARG A 370 -23.65 -35.01 -13.44
N ASN A 371 -24.66 -35.81 -13.82
CA ASN A 371 -25.26 -35.75 -15.15
C ASN A 371 -26.52 -34.89 -15.24
N ASN A 372 -27.24 -34.67 -14.13
CA ASN A 372 -28.60 -34.09 -14.17
C ASN A 372 -28.83 -32.92 -13.21
N ALA A 373 -27.97 -32.72 -12.20
CA ALA A 373 -28.19 -31.64 -11.23
C ALA A 373 -27.99 -30.26 -11.88
N VAL A 374 -28.85 -29.33 -11.47
CA VAL A 374 -28.82 -27.93 -11.94
C VAL A 374 -28.62 -27.04 -10.73
N LEU A 375 -27.57 -26.22 -10.76
CA LEU A 375 -27.38 -25.22 -9.71
C LEU A 375 -28.42 -24.11 -9.87
N GLY A 376 -29.19 -23.84 -8.82
CA GLY A 376 -30.16 -22.76 -8.81
C GLY A 376 -31.19 -22.93 -7.71
N ASN A 377 -31.74 -21.82 -7.23
CA ASN A 377 -32.75 -21.83 -6.18
C ASN A 377 -33.95 -22.70 -6.62
N PRO A 378 -34.36 -23.69 -5.80
CA PRO A 378 -35.58 -24.43 -6.06
C PRO A 378 -36.81 -23.51 -6.07
N LEU A 379 -37.75 -23.80 -6.95
CA LEU A 379 -39.04 -23.13 -7.01
C LEU A 379 -39.89 -23.56 -5.82
N THR A 380 -40.44 -22.58 -5.13
CA THR A 380 -41.37 -22.76 -4.01
C THR A 380 -42.74 -22.19 -4.34
N ASP A 381 -43.77 -22.74 -3.69
CA ASP A 381 -45.13 -22.21 -3.76
C ASP A 381 -45.32 -20.99 -2.83
N SER A 382 -46.57 -20.50 -2.73
CA SER A 382 -46.91 -19.36 -1.87
C SER A 382 -46.63 -19.58 -0.37
N ASN A 383 -46.49 -20.84 0.06
CA ASN A 383 -46.23 -21.22 1.44
C ASN A 383 -44.74 -21.52 1.67
N GLY A 384 -43.87 -21.25 0.69
CA GLY A 384 -42.45 -21.55 0.77
C GLY A 384 -42.10 -23.02 0.59
N GLN A 385 -43.06 -23.88 0.19
CA GLN A 385 -42.81 -25.31 0.00
C GLN A 385 -42.29 -25.59 -1.42
N THR A 386 -41.29 -26.48 -1.52
CA THR A 386 -40.71 -26.89 -2.81
C THR A 386 -41.77 -27.52 -3.71
N ILE A 387 -41.86 -27.02 -4.94
CA ILE A 387 -42.82 -27.51 -5.95
C ILE A 387 -42.33 -28.83 -6.54
N ASP A 388 -43.20 -29.84 -6.63
CA ASP A 388 -42.89 -31.11 -7.30
C ASP A 388 -42.99 -30.99 -8.82
N THR A 389 -41.85 -30.81 -9.49
CA THR A 389 -41.73 -31.01 -10.94
C THR A 389 -40.41 -31.71 -11.26
N GLU A 390 -40.31 -32.36 -12.42
CA GLU A 390 -39.07 -33.02 -12.83
C GLU A 390 -37.88 -32.05 -12.89
N GLU A 391 -38.09 -30.86 -13.46
CA GLU A 391 -37.04 -29.83 -13.54
C GLU A 391 -36.66 -29.32 -12.15
N ASN A 392 -37.63 -29.05 -11.28
CA ASN A 392 -37.34 -28.53 -9.95
C ASN A 392 -36.65 -29.57 -9.07
N ASN A 393 -36.97 -30.85 -9.23
CA ASN A 393 -36.32 -31.95 -8.52
C ASN A 393 -34.85 -32.14 -8.90
N ARG A 394 -34.38 -31.56 -10.01
CA ARG A 394 -32.96 -31.53 -10.39
C ARG A 394 -32.20 -30.35 -9.79
N ARG A 395 -32.90 -29.36 -9.21
CA ARG A 395 -32.26 -28.16 -8.68
C ARG A 395 -31.58 -28.42 -7.35
N ILE A 396 -30.38 -27.89 -7.20
CA ILE A 396 -29.67 -27.81 -5.93
C ILE A 396 -29.47 -26.32 -5.64
N SER A 397 -29.89 -25.89 -4.46
CA SER A 397 -29.68 -24.50 -4.04
C SER A 397 -28.19 -24.12 -4.12
N PRO A 398 -27.85 -22.90 -4.58
CA PRO A 398 -26.48 -22.39 -4.53
C PRO A 398 -25.86 -22.44 -3.13
N ARG A 399 -26.71 -22.34 -2.11
CA ARG A 399 -26.33 -22.48 -0.70
C ARG A 399 -27.53 -22.99 0.09
N LEU A 400 -27.54 -24.27 0.43
CA LEU A 400 -28.56 -24.87 1.29
C LEU A 400 -28.03 -25.06 2.71
N MET A 401 -28.91 -24.95 3.69
CA MET A 401 -28.65 -25.36 5.06
C MET A 401 -29.56 -26.53 5.41
N LEU A 402 -28.98 -27.59 5.96
CA LEU A 402 -29.65 -28.80 6.40
C LEU A 402 -30.00 -28.71 7.89
N ALA A 403 -31.23 -29.06 8.26
CA ALA A 403 -31.64 -29.09 9.66
C ALA A 403 -30.78 -30.06 10.46
N SER A 404 -30.43 -29.71 11.70
CA SER A 404 -29.68 -30.61 12.58
C SER A 404 -30.52 -31.80 13.02
N GLN A 405 -30.00 -32.66 13.89
CA GLN A 405 -30.80 -33.74 14.51
C GLN A 405 -32.00 -33.24 15.33
N HIS A 406 -32.12 -31.94 15.64
CA HIS A 406 -33.37 -31.37 16.15
C HIS A 406 -34.57 -31.65 15.21
N GLY A 407 -34.35 -31.54 13.90
CA GLY A 407 -35.39 -31.68 12.88
C GLY A 407 -35.77 -33.11 12.53
N VAL A 408 -35.45 -34.09 13.37
CA VAL A 408 -35.68 -35.51 13.02
C VAL A 408 -37.16 -35.81 13.09
N THR A 409 -37.65 -36.58 12.12
CA THR A 409 -39.06 -36.97 12.09
C THR A 409 -39.20 -38.48 12.11
N THR A 410 -40.28 -38.95 12.74
CA THR A 410 -40.80 -40.29 12.47
C THR A 410 -41.35 -40.37 11.05
N ALA A 411 -41.58 -41.60 10.57
CA ALA A 411 -42.13 -41.82 9.24
C ALA A 411 -43.60 -41.37 9.17
N ASP A 412 -43.94 -40.56 8.17
CA ASP A 412 -45.30 -40.04 7.95
C ASP A 412 -45.60 -39.88 6.44
N SER A 413 -46.85 -39.56 6.12
CA SER A 413 -47.30 -39.29 4.76
C SER A 413 -46.65 -38.04 4.17
N TYR A 414 -46.53 -38.00 2.84
CA TYR A 414 -45.93 -36.89 2.10
C TYR A 414 -46.47 -35.50 2.53
N LEU A 415 -47.80 -35.36 2.65
CA LEU A 415 -48.42 -34.08 3.01
C LEU A 415 -48.08 -33.66 4.45
N ASN A 416 -48.05 -34.58 5.40
CA ASN A 416 -47.66 -34.29 6.78
C ASN A 416 -46.18 -33.94 6.88
N SER A 417 -45.31 -34.66 6.17
CA SER A 417 -43.87 -34.36 6.11
C SER A 417 -43.60 -32.99 5.47
N ARG A 418 -44.37 -32.61 4.44
CA ARG A 418 -44.31 -31.27 3.85
C ARG A 418 -44.75 -30.19 4.83
N ALA A 419 -45.90 -30.35 5.45
CA ALA A 419 -46.40 -29.41 6.47
C ALA A 419 -45.44 -29.28 7.66
N LYS A 420 -44.76 -30.38 8.04
CA LYS A 420 -43.74 -30.35 9.08
C LYS A 420 -42.59 -29.42 8.72
N CYS A 421 -42.09 -29.44 7.48
CA CYS A 421 -41.06 -28.51 7.04
C CYS A 421 -41.55 -27.07 6.96
N GLU A 422 -42.79 -26.85 6.52
CA GLU A 422 -43.41 -25.51 6.52
C GLU A 422 -43.45 -24.86 7.90
N SER A 423 -43.73 -25.64 8.94
CA SER A 423 -43.80 -25.14 10.32
C SER A 423 -42.51 -25.33 11.10
N TYR A 424 -41.44 -25.86 10.50
CA TYR A 424 -40.21 -26.18 11.21
C TYR A 424 -39.47 -24.89 11.57
N VAL A 425 -38.85 -24.87 12.74
CA VAL A 425 -38.05 -23.76 13.25
C VAL A 425 -36.84 -24.35 13.97
N GLU A 426 -35.68 -23.71 13.81
CA GLU A 426 -34.46 -24.10 14.51
C GLU A 426 -33.64 -22.86 14.87
N ASN A 427 -33.07 -22.87 16.08
CA ASN A 427 -32.29 -21.76 16.63
C ASN A 427 -30.79 -22.05 16.50
N ASP A 428 -30.01 -21.05 16.10
CA ASP A 428 -28.55 -21.13 16.03
C ASP A 428 -27.92 -20.70 17.37
N ALA A 429 -27.09 -21.56 17.95
CA ALA A 429 -26.35 -21.30 19.18
C ALA A 429 -25.23 -20.26 19.02
N THR A 430 -24.71 -20.07 17.82
CA THR A 430 -23.55 -19.19 17.54
C THR A 430 -24.00 -17.76 17.26
N THR A 431 -25.01 -17.61 16.41
CA THR A 431 -25.51 -16.30 15.98
C THR A 431 -26.73 -15.83 16.80
N ASN A 432 -27.38 -16.74 17.54
CA ASN A 432 -28.64 -16.49 18.24
C ASN A 432 -29.78 -16.08 17.28
N GLU A 433 -29.68 -16.49 16.00
CA GLU A 433 -30.74 -16.35 15.01
C GLU A 433 -31.74 -17.51 15.07
N THR A 434 -32.97 -17.24 14.64
CA THR A 434 -34.02 -18.26 14.50
C THR A 434 -34.34 -18.45 13.02
N TYR A 435 -34.18 -19.66 12.51
CA TYR A 435 -34.49 -20.02 11.13
C TYR A 435 -35.88 -20.65 11.04
N SER A 436 -36.75 -20.09 10.21
CA SER A 436 -38.16 -20.50 10.06
C SER A 436 -38.62 -20.65 8.59
N ASP A 437 -37.70 -20.55 7.65
CA ASP A 437 -37.90 -20.59 6.20
C ASP A 437 -37.55 -21.97 5.60
N TRP A 438 -37.94 -23.03 6.31
CA TRP A 438 -37.61 -24.40 5.94
C TRP A 438 -38.58 -24.99 4.92
N ARG A 439 -38.03 -25.84 4.05
CA ARG A 439 -38.75 -26.53 2.98
C ARG A 439 -38.30 -27.97 2.88
N MET A 440 -39.12 -28.78 2.22
CA MET A 440 -38.71 -30.12 1.84
C MET A 440 -37.61 -30.05 0.76
N PRO A 441 -36.52 -30.83 0.86
CA PRO A 441 -35.44 -30.80 -0.14
C PRO A 441 -35.90 -31.33 -1.49
N THR A 442 -35.28 -30.87 -2.57
CA THR A 442 -35.46 -31.48 -3.91
C THR A 442 -34.89 -32.90 -3.92
N LEU A 443 -35.23 -33.69 -4.94
CA LEU A 443 -34.62 -35.01 -5.12
C LEU A 443 -33.08 -34.94 -5.19
N ALA A 444 -32.55 -33.99 -5.97
CA ALA A 444 -31.12 -33.80 -6.13
C ALA A 444 -30.43 -33.38 -4.82
N GLU A 445 -31.07 -32.54 -4.00
CA GLU A 445 -30.52 -32.16 -2.69
C GLU A 445 -30.44 -33.36 -1.74
N VAL A 446 -31.47 -34.22 -1.70
CA VAL A 446 -31.45 -35.44 -0.87
C VAL A 446 -30.34 -36.39 -1.32
N TYR A 447 -30.18 -36.61 -2.63
CA TYR A 447 -29.09 -37.43 -3.16
C TYR A 447 -27.72 -36.85 -2.85
N LEU A 448 -27.54 -35.52 -2.97
CA LEU A 448 -26.29 -34.87 -2.64
C LEU A 448 -25.94 -35.07 -1.16
N ILE A 449 -26.91 -34.90 -0.25
CA ILE A 449 -26.70 -35.11 1.19
C ILE A 449 -26.32 -36.57 1.48
N ASP A 450 -27.00 -37.54 0.88
CA ASP A 450 -26.69 -38.95 1.07
C ASP A 450 -25.30 -39.32 0.51
N VAL A 451 -24.91 -38.76 -0.64
CA VAL A 451 -23.57 -38.94 -1.21
C VAL A 451 -22.51 -38.34 -0.28
N LEU A 452 -22.69 -37.09 0.15
CA LEU A 452 -21.72 -36.40 1.01
C LEU A 452 -21.53 -37.10 2.36
N GLN A 453 -22.61 -37.61 2.97
CA GLN A 453 -22.46 -38.31 4.25
C GLN A 453 -21.69 -39.63 4.14
N ASN A 454 -21.62 -40.21 2.94
CA ASN A 454 -20.92 -41.46 2.66
C ASN A 454 -19.60 -41.25 1.90
N ILE A 455 -19.02 -40.04 1.92
CA ILE A 455 -17.64 -39.78 1.48
C ILE A 455 -16.72 -39.66 2.70
N LYS A 456 -15.64 -40.43 2.75
CA LYS A 456 -14.74 -40.56 3.91
C LYS A 456 -14.13 -39.23 4.36
N VAL A 457 -13.76 -38.38 3.40
CA VAL A 457 -13.15 -37.07 3.65
C VAL A 457 -14.15 -35.94 3.92
N ALA A 458 -15.45 -36.16 3.70
CA ALA A 458 -16.47 -35.14 3.88
C ALA A 458 -16.87 -34.99 5.36
N GLU A 459 -17.14 -33.74 5.77
CA GLU A 459 -17.50 -33.43 7.15
C GLU A 459 -18.97 -33.75 7.49
N VAL A 460 -19.86 -33.73 6.49
CA VAL A 460 -21.26 -34.11 6.67
C VAL A 460 -21.29 -35.57 7.10
N LYS A 461 -21.79 -35.87 8.30
CA LYS A 461 -21.88 -37.23 8.85
C LYS A 461 -23.07 -37.34 9.80
N LYS A 462 -23.64 -38.55 9.89
CA LYS A 462 -24.60 -38.95 10.95
C LYS A 462 -25.80 -37.99 11.09
N ILE A 463 -26.39 -37.59 9.97
CA ILE A 463 -27.47 -36.59 9.92
C ILE A 463 -28.79 -37.14 9.35
N LEU A 464 -28.74 -37.93 8.27
CA LEU A 464 -29.88 -38.68 7.75
C LEU A 464 -29.55 -40.18 7.81
N GLU A 465 -29.93 -40.79 8.93
CA GLU A 465 -29.52 -42.15 9.29
C GLU A 465 -30.61 -43.21 9.05
N GLY A 466 -31.82 -42.80 8.68
CA GLY A 466 -32.95 -43.68 8.39
C GLY A 466 -32.88 -44.33 7.01
N SER A 467 -33.68 -45.37 6.78
CA SER A 467 -33.67 -46.08 5.49
C SER A 467 -34.34 -45.35 4.33
N TRP A 468 -35.30 -44.45 4.62
CA TRP A 468 -36.12 -43.80 3.60
C TRP A 468 -36.49 -42.38 3.98
N TYR A 469 -36.34 -41.45 3.03
CA TYR A 469 -36.65 -40.04 3.22
C TYR A 469 -37.52 -39.47 2.10
N TRP A 470 -38.43 -38.56 2.47
CA TRP A 470 -39.15 -37.74 1.51
C TRP A 470 -38.23 -36.69 0.90
N SER A 471 -38.43 -36.48 -0.39
CA SER A 471 -38.02 -35.29 -1.12
C SER A 471 -39.28 -34.63 -1.68
N ALA A 472 -39.15 -33.46 -2.30
CA ALA A 472 -40.24 -32.77 -2.98
C ALA A 472 -40.93 -33.64 -4.05
N ARG A 473 -40.30 -34.73 -4.51
CA ARG A 473 -40.93 -35.74 -5.37
C ARG A 473 -42.00 -36.53 -4.60
N ALA A 474 -43.26 -36.19 -4.81
CA ALA A 474 -44.40 -36.81 -4.13
C ALA A 474 -44.65 -38.26 -4.56
N SER A 475 -44.17 -38.66 -5.74
CA SER A 475 -44.45 -39.98 -6.31
C SER A 475 -43.74 -41.13 -5.59
N SER A 476 -42.60 -40.87 -4.92
CA SER A 476 -41.80 -41.91 -4.26
C SER A 476 -40.69 -41.33 -3.39
N THR A 477 -40.46 -41.96 -2.24
CA THR A 477 -39.38 -41.65 -1.29
C THR A 477 -38.01 -42.05 -1.85
N VAL A 478 -36.95 -41.53 -1.23
CA VAL A 478 -35.55 -41.86 -1.53
C VAL A 478 -35.09 -42.93 -0.57
N GLN A 479 -34.52 -44.02 -1.12
CA GLN A 479 -33.81 -45.02 -0.33
C GLN A 479 -32.43 -44.49 0.02
N PHE A 480 -32.03 -44.57 1.27
CA PHE A 480 -30.69 -44.16 1.66
C PHE A 480 -29.71 -45.32 1.47
N MET A 481 -28.52 -45.00 0.96
CA MET A 481 -27.52 -46.01 0.61
C MET A 481 -26.92 -46.70 1.83
N ASP A 482 -26.90 -46.05 2.98
CA ASP A 482 -26.30 -46.62 4.18
C ASP A 482 -27.05 -46.23 5.47
N PRO A 483 -28.20 -46.87 5.74
CA PRO A 483 -28.97 -46.58 6.94
C PRO A 483 -28.35 -47.18 8.20
N ARG A 484 -28.33 -46.38 9.26
CA ARG A 484 -27.89 -46.75 10.61
C ARG A 484 -29.07 -47.03 11.54
N VAL A 485 -30.24 -46.44 11.29
CA VAL A 485 -31.43 -46.58 12.13
C VAL A 485 -32.68 -46.93 11.32
N GLY A 486 -33.69 -47.45 12.01
CA GLY A 486 -34.93 -47.90 11.40
C GLY A 486 -34.89 -49.34 10.88
N ASN A 487 -36.07 -49.91 10.70
CA ASN A 487 -36.22 -51.29 10.20
C ASN A 487 -36.27 -51.29 8.66
N THR A 488 -35.21 -51.77 8.02
CA THR A 488 -35.10 -51.89 6.55
C THR A 488 -36.10 -52.90 5.96
N ALA A 489 -36.63 -53.83 6.75
CA ALA A 489 -37.57 -54.87 6.31
C ALA A 489 -39.03 -54.41 6.19
N SER A 490 -39.36 -53.19 6.65
CA SER A 490 -40.74 -52.67 6.68
C SER A 490 -40.91 -51.41 5.83
N PHE A 491 -40.40 -51.44 4.59
CA PHE A 491 -40.55 -50.31 3.67
C PHE A 491 -42.02 -50.01 3.37
N ASN A 492 -42.40 -48.74 3.54
CA ASN A 492 -43.66 -48.21 3.07
C ASN A 492 -43.41 -46.99 2.17
N PRO A 493 -43.62 -47.08 0.84
CA PRO A 493 -43.38 -45.96 -0.08
C PRO A 493 -44.30 -44.76 0.17
N LYS A 494 -45.31 -44.90 1.04
CA LYS A 494 -46.25 -43.83 1.41
C LYS A 494 -45.99 -43.26 2.80
N HIS A 495 -45.02 -43.79 3.56
CA HIS A 495 -44.65 -43.30 4.89
C HIS A 495 -43.14 -43.32 5.07
N SER A 496 -42.53 -42.14 5.23
CA SER A 496 -41.08 -42.01 5.41
C SER A 496 -40.74 -40.75 6.19
N SER A 497 -39.51 -40.67 6.70
CA SER A 497 -39.03 -39.49 7.41
C SER A 497 -38.75 -38.34 6.45
N VAL A 498 -38.58 -37.13 6.95
CA VAL A 498 -38.09 -35.99 6.16
C VAL A 498 -37.00 -35.28 6.94
N ARG A 499 -36.03 -34.70 6.24
CA ARG A 499 -35.16 -33.68 6.82
C ARG A 499 -35.33 -32.41 6.03
N CYS A 500 -35.71 -31.34 6.70
CA CYS A 500 -35.97 -30.07 6.06
C CYS A 500 -34.64 -29.37 5.73
N VAL A 501 -34.66 -28.59 4.65
CA VAL A 501 -33.55 -27.72 4.24
C VAL A 501 -34.08 -26.30 4.08
N ARG A 502 -33.18 -25.32 4.11
CA ARG A 502 -33.50 -23.92 3.79
C ARG A 502 -32.49 -23.35 2.81
N ASP A 503 -32.90 -22.35 2.05
CA ASP A 503 -32.01 -21.62 1.15
C ASP A 503 -31.33 -20.47 1.90
N VAL A 504 -30.01 -20.49 1.99
CA VAL A 504 -29.25 -19.43 2.63
C VAL A 504 -29.02 -18.31 1.63
N LYS A 505 -29.69 -17.17 1.85
CA LYS A 505 -29.55 -15.98 1.00
C LYS A 505 -28.21 -15.30 1.26
N PHE A 506 -27.63 -14.73 0.21
CA PHE A 506 -26.40 -13.93 0.27
C PHE A 506 -26.66 -12.54 0.83
#